data_AF-A0A8S9Z418-F1
#
_entry.id   AF-A0A8S9Z418-F1
#
_cell.length_a   1.000
_cell.length_b   1.000
_cell.length_c   1.000
_cell.angle_alpha   90.00
_cell.angle_beta   90.00
_cell.angle_gamma   90.00
#
_symmetry.space_group_name_H-M   'P 1'
#
loop_
_entity.id
_entity.type
_entity.pdbx_description
1 polymer ?
#
loop_
_entity_poly.entity_id
_entity_poly.type
_entity_poly.pdbx_seq_one_letter_code
_entity_poly.pdbx_strand_id
1 'polypeptide(L)'
;MLQSFVRRFTCLFSQLAETCQLGLGRLTWLRQQAGRQPRCEIAKQIFPDTVDPAPGLELSSSVDGATLRDIMMDPAKSLFTRYRALFSLRDCILEARLNPSSVSADALAALLAQGLKATGSALLRHEVAFVLGQLGMKVTVPDLADCLQSTSEHAMVRHEAAEALGAVIGQIEAEDESTKSEESITFALAARCVLKQFLIDDEPLVRESCVLALDIADYVSSNDQFQYAAVPS
;
A
#
# COMPACT_ATOMS: atom_id res chain seq x y z
N MET A 1 -30.24 7.70 8.51
CA MET A 1 -29.87 6.95 9.73
C MET A 1 -28.37 6.63 9.77
N LEU A 2 -27.80 5.89 8.80
CA LEU A 2 -26.36 5.59 8.73
C LEU A 2 -25.45 6.83 8.55
N GLN A 3 -25.79 7.77 7.65
CA GLN A 3 -24.99 9.01 7.50
C GLN A 3 -24.98 9.87 8.78
N SER A 4 -26.10 9.88 9.51
CA SER A 4 -26.22 10.56 10.82
C SER A 4 -25.43 9.85 11.92
N PHE A 5 -25.28 8.52 11.82
CA PHE A 5 -24.47 7.70 12.71
C PHE A 5 -22.98 7.94 12.49
N VAL A 6 -22.51 7.96 11.23
CA VAL A 6 -21.09 8.25 10.90
C VAL A 6 -20.67 9.64 11.41
N ARG A 7 -21.53 10.66 11.30
CA ARG A 7 -21.27 12.01 11.85
C ARG A 7 -21.19 12.08 13.38
N ARG A 8 -21.70 11.09 14.11
CA ARG A 8 -21.59 11.03 15.59
C ARG A 8 -20.26 10.41 16.04
N PHE A 9 -19.61 9.60 15.21
CA PHE A 9 -18.35 8.92 15.52
C PHE A 9 -17.08 9.68 15.10
N THR A 10 -17.22 10.78 14.36
CA THR A 10 -16.10 11.61 13.86
C THR A 10 -15.22 12.23 14.97
N CYS A 11 -15.60 12.12 16.25
CA CYS A 11 -14.85 12.71 17.36
C CYS A 11 -14.02 11.71 18.20
N LEU A 12 -14.27 10.39 18.11
CA LEU A 12 -13.60 9.40 18.98
C LEU A 12 -12.74 8.39 18.21
N PHE A 13 -13.11 8.02 16.97
CA PHE A 13 -12.33 7.11 16.12
C PHE A 13 -12.51 7.50 14.64
N SER A 14 -11.72 8.48 14.16
CA SER A 14 -11.85 9.02 12.80
C SER A 14 -11.66 7.93 11.74
N GLN A 15 -10.72 7.01 11.94
CA GLN A 15 -10.42 5.90 11.03
C GLN A 15 -11.63 4.97 10.86
N LEU A 16 -12.33 4.63 11.95
CA LEU A 16 -13.53 3.78 11.88
C LEU A 16 -14.66 4.45 11.08
N ALA A 17 -14.85 5.76 11.27
CA ALA A 17 -15.83 6.53 10.52
C ALA A 17 -15.47 6.60 9.02
N GLU A 18 -14.18 6.77 8.71
CA GLU A 18 -13.62 6.76 7.35
C GLU A 18 -13.79 5.40 6.67
N THR A 19 -13.51 4.29 7.37
CA THR A 19 -13.77 2.93 6.86
C THR A 19 -15.24 2.72 6.53
N CYS A 20 -16.15 3.16 7.41
CA CYS A 20 -17.59 3.12 7.15
C CYS A 20 -17.99 3.98 5.93
N GLN A 21 -17.38 5.15 5.77
CA GLN A 21 -17.61 6.03 4.62
C GLN A 21 -17.17 5.35 3.30
N LEU A 22 -16.02 4.69 3.30
CA LEU A 22 -15.53 3.90 2.16
C LEU A 22 -16.48 2.76 1.82
N GLY A 23 -16.93 1.99 2.81
CA GLY A 23 -17.89 0.91 2.62
C GLY A 23 -19.21 1.39 2.00
N LEU A 24 -19.75 2.51 2.48
CA LEU A 24 -20.95 3.14 1.89
C LEU A 24 -20.70 3.61 0.44
N GLY A 25 -19.51 4.17 0.15
CA GLY A 25 -19.09 4.54 -1.19
C GLY A 25 -19.08 3.34 -2.14
N ARG A 26 -18.48 2.22 -1.71
CA ARG A 26 -18.41 0.98 -2.47
C ARG A 26 -19.79 0.40 -2.76
N LEU A 27 -20.67 0.33 -1.75
CA LEU A 27 -22.05 -0.15 -1.93
C LEU A 27 -22.84 0.72 -2.92
N THR A 28 -22.65 2.04 -2.86
CA THR A 28 -23.31 2.98 -3.78
C THR A 28 -22.82 2.76 -5.21
N TRP A 29 -21.51 2.61 -5.41
CA TRP A 29 -20.92 2.32 -6.71
C TRP A 29 -21.43 0.98 -7.28
N LEU A 30 -21.43 -0.10 -6.49
CA LEU A 30 -21.92 -1.42 -6.93
C LEU A 30 -23.38 -1.38 -7.42
N ARG A 31 -24.24 -0.62 -6.73
CA ARG A 31 -25.65 -0.43 -7.16
C ARG A 31 -25.75 0.31 -8.48
N GLN A 32 -24.92 1.32 -8.72
CA GLN A 32 -24.93 2.12 -9.95
C GLN A 32 -24.43 1.35 -11.16
N GLN A 33 -23.48 0.41 -10.96
CA GLN A 33 -22.92 -0.40 -12.04
C GLN A 33 -23.85 -1.52 -12.52
N ALA A 34 -24.99 -1.76 -11.88
CA ALA A 34 -25.92 -2.85 -12.20
C ALA A 34 -25.23 -4.22 -12.34
N GLY A 35 -24.19 -4.47 -11.55
CA GLY A 35 -23.40 -5.71 -11.60
C GLY A 35 -22.32 -5.78 -12.68
N ARG A 36 -22.01 -4.68 -13.38
CA ARG A 36 -20.85 -4.62 -14.28
C ARG A 36 -19.56 -4.75 -13.47
N GLN A 37 -18.70 -5.67 -13.90
CA GLN A 37 -17.36 -5.83 -13.34
C GLN A 37 -16.46 -4.67 -13.81
N PRO A 38 -15.49 -4.24 -12.99
CA PRO A 38 -14.52 -3.25 -13.40
C PRO A 38 -13.74 -3.73 -14.63
N ARG A 39 -13.36 -2.78 -15.49
CA ARG A 39 -12.81 -3.05 -16.83
C ARG A 39 -11.42 -3.69 -16.82
N CYS A 40 -10.67 -3.52 -15.73
CA CYS A 40 -9.35 -4.09 -15.53
C CYS A 40 -9.33 -4.78 -14.15
N GLU A 41 -8.96 -6.06 -14.12
CA GLU A 41 -8.85 -6.87 -12.91
C GLU A 41 -7.41 -7.36 -12.67
N ILE A 42 -6.41 -6.64 -13.21
CA ILE A 42 -4.99 -7.02 -13.09
C ILE A 42 -4.58 -7.27 -11.64
N ALA A 43 -5.06 -6.42 -10.72
CA ALA A 43 -4.82 -6.57 -9.30
C ALA A 43 -5.46 -7.82 -8.70
N LYS A 44 -6.62 -8.28 -9.18
CA LYS A 44 -7.23 -9.53 -8.69
C LYS A 44 -6.45 -10.76 -9.14
N GLN A 45 -5.79 -10.69 -10.30
CA GLN A 45 -4.96 -11.77 -10.80
C GLN A 45 -3.65 -11.88 -10.01
N ILE A 46 -3.07 -10.73 -9.64
CA ILE A 46 -1.80 -10.67 -8.91
C ILE A 46 -2.00 -10.84 -7.40
N PHE A 47 -3.10 -10.32 -6.85
CA PHE A 47 -3.44 -10.34 -5.44
C PHE A 47 -4.84 -10.95 -5.22
N PRO A 48 -5.02 -12.27 -5.42
CA PRO A 48 -6.35 -12.91 -5.36
C PRO A 48 -6.99 -12.85 -3.97
N ASP A 49 -6.19 -12.77 -2.91
CA ASP A 49 -6.65 -12.78 -1.52
C ASP A 49 -6.91 -11.38 -0.94
N THR A 50 -6.70 -10.31 -1.72
CA THR A 50 -6.99 -8.94 -1.30
C THR A 50 -8.31 -8.44 -1.84
N VAL A 51 -9.02 -7.65 -1.04
CA VAL A 51 -10.26 -6.99 -1.44
C VAL A 51 -10.09 -5.49 -1.28
N ASP A 52 -9.83 -4.82 -2.40
CA ASP A 52 -9.70 -3.35 -2.43
C ASP A 52 -10.94 -2.69 -1.81
N PRO A 53 -10.82 -1.65 -0.96
CA PRO A 53 -11.97 -0.91 -0.44
C PRO A 53 -12.72 -0.09 -1.49
N ALA A 54 -12.06 0.32 -2.58
CA ALA A 54 -12.66 1.09 -3.67
C ALA A 54 -12.20 0.53 -5.04
N PRO A 55 -13.05 0.56 -6.07
CA PRO A 55 -12.64 0.22 -7.42
C PRO A 55 -11.77 1.34 -8.01
N GLY A 56 -10.95 1.04 -9.01
CA GLY A 56 -10.28 2.06 -9.80
C GLY A 56 -11.24 3.11 -10.40
N LEU A 57 -10.71 4.28 -10.73
CA LEU A 57 -11.40 5.25 -11.57
C LEU A 57 -11.69 4.63 -12.96
N GLU A 58 -12.86 4.94 -13.51
CA GLU A 58 -13.18 4.59 -14.90
C GLU A 58 -12.49 5.60 -15.81
N LEU A 59 -11.31 5.25 -16.29
CA LEU A 59 -10.49 6.14 -17.09
C LEU A 59 -10.87 5.94 -18.57
N SER A 60 -11.43 6.97 -19.19
CA SER A 60 -11.85 6.97 -20.61
C SER A 60 -10.68 7.16 -21.59
N SER A 61 -9.50 7.50 -21.07
CA SER A 61 -8.23 7.72 -21.79
C SER A 61 -7.05 7.37 -20.87
N SER A 62 -5.84 7.24 -21.40
CA SER A 62 -4.61 7.07 -20.60
C SER A 62 -4.45 8.28 -19.67
N VAL A 63 -4.90 8.17 -18.43
CA VAL A 63 -4.70 9.22 -17.44
C VAL A 63 -3.28 9.13 -16.93
N ASP A 64 -2.60 10.26 -16.93
CA ASP A 64 -1.24 10.40 -16.43
C ASP A 64 -1.21 10.12 -14.91
N GLY A 65 -0.19 9.37 -14.46
CA GLY A 65 0.01 9.03 -13.05
C GLY A 65 0.05 10.26 -12.15
N ALA A 66 0.54 11.41 -12.67
CA ALA A 66 0.53 12.67 -11.94
C ALA A 66 -0.89 13.15 -11.61
N THR A 67 -1.86 12.96 -12.52
CA THR A 67 -3.26 13.32 -12.28
C THR A 67 -3.88 12.44 -11.18
N LEU A 68 -3.56 11.15 -11.17
CA LEU A 68 -4.01 10.23 -10.12
C LEU A 68 -3.42 10.61 -8.76
N ARG A 69 -2.13 10.94 -8.72
CA ARG A 69 -1.46 11.48 -7.54
C ARG A 69 -2.15 12.75 -7.03
N ASP A 70 -2.45 13.70 -7.92
CA ASP A 70 -3.12 14.95 -7.53
C ASP A 70 -4.51 14.70 -6.93
N ILE A 71 -5.31 13.80 -7.53
CA ILE A 71 -6.62 13.42 -6.97
C ILE A 71 -6.47 12.75 -5.60
N MET A 72 -5.49 11.87 -5.42
CA MET A 72 -5.22 11.19 -4.15
C MET A 72 -4.81 12.19 -3.05
N MET A 73 -4.05 13.22 -3.40
CA MET A 73 -3.53 14.22 -2.47
C MET A 73 -4.52 15.34 -2.13
N ASP A 74 -5.55 15.57 -2.94
CA ASP A 74 -6.51 16.67 -2.79
C ASP A 74 -7.50 16.44 -1.63
N PRO A 75 -7.41 17.21 -0.51
CA PRO A 75 -8.32 17.07 0.62
C PRO A 75 -9.74 17.57 0.33
N ALA A 76 -9.97 18.29 -0.78
CA ALA A 76 -11.30 18.69 -1.21
C ALA A 76 -12.08 17.55 -1.88
N LYS A 77 -11.40 16.47 -2.31
CA LYS A 77 -12.04 15.27 -2.87
C LYS A 77 -12.54 14.36 -1.75
N SER A 78 -13.61 13.62 -2.04
CA SER A 78 -14.11 12.61 -1.11
C SER A 78 -13.06 11.52 -0.88
N LEU A 79 -13.00 10.97 0.33
CA LEU A 79 -12.08 9.88 0.66
C LEU A 79 -12.23 8.69 -0.31
N PHE A 80 -13.47 8.36 -0.69
CA PHE A 80 -13.73 7.32 -1.68
C PHE A 80 -13.07 7.65 -3.02
N THR A 81 -13.20 8.87 -3.55
CA THR A 81 -12.52 9.30 -4.79
C THR A 81 -11.00 9.19 -4.69
N ARG A 82 -10.42 9.58 -3.55
CA ARG A 82 -8.98 9.50 -3.29
C ARG A 82 -8.49 8.04 -3.31
N TYR A 83 -9.25 7.13 -2.69
CA TYR A 83 -9.01 5.68 -2.75
C TYR A 83 -9.11 5.12 -4.17
N ARG A 84 -10.10 5.57 -4.98
CA ARG A 84 -10.19 5.16 -6.39
C ARG A 84 -8.95 5.58 -7.18
N ALA A 85 -8.38 6.75 -6.88
CA ALA A 85 -7.15 7.22 -7.51
C ALA A 85 -5.92 6.42 -7.07
N LEU A 86 -5.83 6.09 -5.77
CA LEU A 86 -4.79 5.18 -5.23
C LEU A 86 -4.77 3.85 -5.98
N PHE A 87 -5.92 3.17 -6.08
CA PHE A 87 -6.00 1.87 -6.75
C PHE A 87 -5.80 1.95 -8.26
N SER A 88 -6.27 3.03 -8.91
CA SER A 88 -5.91 3.27 -10.31
C SER A 88 -4.41 3.43 -10.53
N LEU A 89 -3.72 4.14 -9.62
CA LEU A 89 -2.28 4.35 -9.76
C LEU A 89 -1.51 3.04 -9.51
N ARG A 90 -1.94 2.22 -8.54
CA ARG A 90 -1.45 0.84 -8.37
C ARG A 90 -1.61 0.03 -9.65
N ASP A 91 -2.80 0.03 -10.24
CA ASP A 91 -3.08 -0.77 -11.45
C ASP A 91 -2.22 -0.31 -12.64
N CYS A 92 -1.97 1.00 -12.78
CA CYS A 92 -1.01 1.52 -13.76
C CYS A 92 0.44 1.04 -13.51
N ILE A 93 0.86 0.94 -12.25
CA ILE A 93 2.19 0.38 -11.89
C ILE A 93 2.27 -1.09 -12.30
N LEU A 94 1.24 -1.89 -11.99
CA LEU A 94 1.19 -3.31 -12.35
C LEU A 94 1.21 -3.49 -13.87
N GLU A 95 0.46 -2.68 -14.60
CA GLU A 95 0.45 -2.70 -16.07
C GLU A 95 1.83 -2.33 -16.65
N ALA A 96 2.51 -1.33 -16.09
CA ALA A 96 3.86 -0.94 -16.51
C ALA A 96 4.91 -2.01 -16.21
N ARG A 97 4.75 -2.81 -15.14
CA ARG A 97 5.64 -3.95 -14.84
C ARG A 97 5.44 -5.12 -15.79
N LEU A 98 4.19 -5.42 -16.16
CA LEU A 98 3.86 -6.55 -17.04
C LEU A 98 4.06 -6.24 -18.52
N ASN A 99 3.80 -5.00 -18.92
CA ASN A 99 3.95 -4.50 -20.28
C ASN A 99 4.87 -3.28 -20.28
N PRO A 100 6.21 -3.47 -20.21
CA PRO A 100 7.16 -2.37 -20.22
C PRO A 100 6.93 -1.48 -21.44
N SER A 101 6.48 -0.26 -21.18
CA SER A 101 6.14 0.75 -22.18
C SER A 101 6.98 2.02 -21.93
N SER A 102 6.58 3.16 -22.47
CA SER A 102 7.29 4.43 -22.28
C SER A 102 7.26 4.95 -20.84
N VAL A 103 6.34 4.48 -19.99
CA VAL A 103 6.19 4.96 -18.60
C VAL A 103 6.87 3.98 -17.64
N SER A 104 7.82 4.48 -16.84
CA SER A 104 8.52 3.68 -15.84
C SER A 104 7.61 3.34 -14.65
N ALA A 105 7.55 2.06 -14.28
CA ALA A 105 6.87 1.61 -13.07
C ALA A 105 7.45 2.28 -11.80
N ASP A 106 8.77 2.46 -11.74
CA ASP A 106 9.42 3.12 -10.60
C ASP A 106 8.99 4.58 -10.45
N ALA A 107 8.82 5.29 -11.57
CA ALA A 107 8.33 6.67 -11.56
C ALA A 107 6.88 6.75 -11.05
N LEU A 108 6.03 5.80 -11.43
CA LEU A 108 4.65 5.71 -10.94
C LEU A 108 4.61 5.32 -9.44
N ALA A 109 5.47 4.41 -9.00
CA ALA A 109 5.59 4.03 -7.60
C ALA A 109 6.04 5.21 -6.71
N ALA A 110 6.99 6.02 -7.19
CA ALA A 110 7.39 7.27 -6.52
C ALA A 110 6.24 8.28 -6.42
N LEU A 111 5.34 8.35 -7.42
CA LEU A 111 4.12 9.16 -7.33
C LEU A 111 3.13 8.62 -6.30
N LEU A 112 2.98 7.30 -6.20
CA LEU A 112 2.11 6.66 -5.20
C LEU A 112 2.66 6.88 -3.78
N ALA A 113 3.98 6.79 -3.60
CA ALA A 113 4.66 6.98 -2.32
C ALA A 113 4.46 8.38 -1.71
N GLN A 114 4.25 9.41 -2.53
CA GLN A 114 3.87 10.75 -2.05
C GLN A 114 2.54 10.73 -1.28
N GLY A 115 1.69 9.74 -1.51
CA GLY A 115 0.47 9.49 -0.75
C GLY A 115 0.71 9.27 0.75
N LEU A 116 1.91 8.85 1.17
CA LEU A 116 2.30 8.78 2.59
C LEU A 116 2.38 10.16 3.25
N LYS A 117 2.29 11.24 2.48
CA LYS A 117 2.23 12.63 2.98
C LYS A 117 0.86 13.26 2.73
N ALA A 118 -0.14 12.46 2.31
CA ALA A 118 -1.48 12.94 2.03
C ALA A 118 -2.15 13.50 3.29
N THR A 119 -2.72 14.69 3.17
CA THR A 119 -3.40 15.35 4.29
C THR A 119 -4.83 14.84 4.49
N GLY A 120 -5.33 14.96 5.72
CA GLY A 120 -6.75 14.79 6.02
C GLY A 120 -7.26 13.37 6.24
N SER A 121 -6.45 12.31 6.14
CA SER A 121 -6.83 10.96 6.56
C SER A 121 -5.60 10.10 6.85
N ALA A 122 -5.47 9.63 8.09
CA ALA A 122 -4.47 8.62 8.44
C ALA A 122 -4.81 7.26 7.80
N LEU A 123 -6.10 6.95 7.62
CA LEU A 123 -6.54 5.73 6.96
C LEU A 123 -6.05 5.66 5.51
N LEU A 124 -6.12 6.77 4.76
CA LEU A 124 -5.56 6.83 3.41
C LEU A 124 -4.05 6.58 3.40
N ARG A 125 -3.29 7.19 4.31
CA ARG A 125 -1.84 7.01 4.37
C ARG A 125 -1.45 5.58 4.74
N HIS A 126 -2.19 4.96 5.66
CA HIS A 126 -2.08 3.53 5.95
C HIS A 126 -2.32 2.71 4.67
N GLU A 127 -3.41 2.95 3.95
CA GLU A 127 -3.67 2.23 2.70
C GLU A 127 -2.58 2.42 1.64
N VAL A 128 -1.98 3.61 1.56
CA VAL A 128 -0.83 3.86 0.68
C VAL A 128 0.34 2.97 1.10
N ALA A 129 0.68 2.92 2.39
CA ALA A 129 1.75 2.04 2.90
C ALA A 129 1.47 0.56 2.57
N PHE A 130 0.24 0.10 2.80
CA PHE A 130 -0.21 -1.26 2.46
C PHE A 130 0.02 -1.57 0.97
N VAL A 131 -0.45 -0.69 0.08
CA VAL A 131 -0.30 -0.86 -1.38
C VAL A 131 1.17 -0.83 -1.81
N LEU A 132 2.01 0.01 -1.19
CA LEU A 132 3.46 0.02 -1.45
C LEU A 132 4.11 -1.31 -1.05
N GLY A 133 3.70 -1.89 0.09
CA GLY A 133 4.13 -3.22 0.53
C GLY A 133 3.70 -4.32 -0.45
N GLN A 134 2.45 -4.29 -0.94
CA GLN A 134 1.96 -5.22 -1.97
C GLN A 134 2.78 -5.13 -3.27
N LEU A 135 3.17 -3.91 -3.68
CA LEU A 135 3.96 -3.68 -4.88
C LEU A 135 5.41 -4.17 -4.72
N GLY A 136 5.97 -4.13 -3.51
CA GLY A 136 7.31 -4.67 -3.24
C GLY A 136 8.45 -3.91 -3.95
N MET A 137 8.24 -2.64 -4.31
CA MET A 137 9.17 -1.92 -5.19
C MET A 137 10.24 -1.17 -4.40
N LYS A 138 11.52 -1.50 -4.61
CA LYS A 138 12.66 -0.92 -3.88
C LYS A 138 12.72 0.62 -3.86
N VAL A 139 12.23 1.28 -4.92
CA VAL A 139 12.23 2.75 -5.04
C VAL A 139 11.40 3.44 -3.93
N THR A 140 10.51 2.71 -3.27
CA THR A 140 9.60 3.25 -2.24
C THR A 140 10.16 3.10 -0.81
N VAL A 141 11.29 2.40 -0.64
CA VAL A 141 11.93 2.16 0.66
C VAL A 141 12.22 3.47 1.41
N PRO A 142 12.77 4.53 0.78
CA PRO A 142 13.02 5.79 1.48
C PRO A 142 11.74 6.42 2.06
N ASP A 143 10.65 6.47 1.28
CA ASP A 143 9.41 7.07 1.74
C ASP A 143 8.74 6.26 2.87
N LEU A 144 8.82 4.92 2.82
CA LEU A 144 8.33 4.04 3.89
C LEU A 144 9.16 4.19 5.17
N ALA A 145 10.48 4.27 5.05
CA ALA A 145 11.39 4.51 6.17
C ALA A 145 11.13 5.87 6.84
N ASP A 146 10.99 6.94 6.03
CA ASP A 146 10.63 8.27 6.50
C ASP A 146 9.29 8.25 7.27
N CYS A 147 8.31 7.50 6.77
CA CYS A 147 7.00 7.35 7.40
C CYS A 147 7.09 6.67 8.78
N LEU A 148 7.80 5.54 8.87
CA LEU A 148 8.04 4.84 10.14
C LEU A 148 8.81 5.70 11.15
N GLN A 149 9.77 6.50 10.67
CA GLN A 149 10.58 7.40 11.50
C GLN A 149 9.84 8.62 12.04
N SER A 150 8.70 8.98 11.44
CA SER A 150 7.92 10.14 11.87
C SER A 150 7.16 9.86 13.15
N THR A 151 7.71 10.25 14.30
CA THR A 151 7.04 10.10 15.61
C THR A 151 5.78 10.94 15.77
N SER A 152 5.58 11.92 14.88
CA SER A 152 4.34 12.71 14.78
C SER A 152 3.24 12.03 13.95
N GLU A 153 3.57 10.96 13.23
CA GLU A 153 2.63 10.19 12.44
C GLU A 153 1.80 9.25 13.33
N HIS A 154 0.58 8.98 12.89
CA HIS A 154 -0.34 8.08 13.56
C HIS A 154 0.21 6.64 13.59
N ALA A 155 0.12 5.98 14.75
CA ALA A 155 0.60 4.60 14.97
C ALA A 155 0.15 3.62 13.87
N MET A 156 -1.12 3.73 13.45
CA MET A 156 -1.69 2.97 12.33
C MET A 156 -0.87 3.05 11.03
N VAL A 157 -0.39 4.24 10.67
CA VAL A 157 0.36 4.43 9.42
C VAL A 157 1.79 3.91 9.60
N ARG A 158 2.39 4.13 10.78
CA ARG A 158 3.75 3.70 11.10
C ARG A 158 3.88 2.18 11.12
N HIS A 159 2.90 1.45 11.68
CA HIS A 159 2.94 -0.02 11.66
C HIS A 159 2.85 -0.57 10.23
N GLU A 160 1.97 0.02 9.42
CA GLU A 160 1.78 -0.43 8.04
C GLU A 160 3.03 -0.13 7.20
N ALA A 161 3.68 1.01 7.46
CA ALA A 161 4.99 1.31 6.87
C ALA A 161 6.07 0.31 7.30
N ALA A 162 6.09 -0.14 8.57
CA ALA A 162 7.02 -1.16 9.04
C ALA A 162 6.79 -2.51 8.34
N GLU A 163 5.54 -2.97 8.24
CA GLU A 163 5.19 -4.21 7.55
C GLU A 163 5.51 -4.15 6.05
N ALA A 164 5.20 -3.03 5.40
CA ALA A 164 5.56 -2.78 4.01
C ALA A 164 7.09 -2.81 3.79
N LEU A 165 7.88 -2.22 4.70
CA LEU A 165 9.35 -2.34 4.64
C LEU A 165 9.78 -3.80 4.72
N GLY A 166 9.25 -4.58 5.67
CA GLY A 166 9.54 -6.01 5.82
C GLY A 166 9.25 -6.81 4.54
N ALA A 167 8.10 -6.55 3.92
CA ALA A 167 7.72 -7.18 2.65
C ALA A 167 8.68 -6.82 1.51
N VAL A 168 9.04 -5.53 1.35
CA VAL A 168 9.94 -5.06 0.28
C VAL A 168 11.34 -5.61 0.45
N ILE A 169 11.91 -5.57 1.66
CA ILE A 169 13.27 -6.09 1.89
C ILE A 169 13.35 -7.60 1.76
N GLY A 170 12.32 -8.34 2.19
CA GLY A 170 12.27 -9.79 2.00
C GLY A 170 12.36 -10.17 0.52
N GLN A 171 11.64 -9.43 -0.35
CA GLN A 171 11.73 -9.62 -1.80
C GLN A 171 13.13 -9.28 -2.34
N ILE A 172 13.68 -8.12 -1.96
CA ILE A 172 15.04 -7.71 -2.39
C ILE A 172 16.08 -8.76 -1.97
N GLU A 173 15.99 -9.29 -0.76
CA GLU A 173 16.97 -10.24 -0.23
C GLU A 173 16.79 -11.65 -0.82
N ALA A 174 15.58 -12.01 -1.24
CA ALA A 174 15.28 -13.25 -1.96
C ALA A 174 15.73 -13.23 -3.44
N GLU A 175 16.03 -12.07 -4.01
CA GLU A 175 16.57 -11.97 -5.38
C GLU A 175 17.88 -12.80 -5.52
N ASP A 176 18.16 -13.30 -6.72
CA ASP A 176 19.40 -14.02 -7.01
C ASP A 176 20.60 -13.06 -6.88
N GLU A 177 21.70 -13.52 -6.26
CA GLU A 177 22.91 -12.71 -6.06
C GLU A 177 23.46 -12.12 -7.37
N SER A 178 23.27 -12.81 -8.50
CA SER A 178 23.69 -12.33 -9.82
C SER A 178 22.86 -11.16 -10.36
N THR A 179 21.66 -10.94 -9.80
CA THR A 179 20.71 -9.90 -10.22
C THR A 179 20.61 -8.74 -9.22
N LYS A 180 21.09 -8.94 -7.99
CA LYS A 180 21.07 -7.94 -6.92
C LYS A 180 21.98 -6.75 -7.27
N SER A 181 21.39 -5.57 -7.42
CA SER A 181 22.17 -4.34 -7.58
C SER A 181 22.70 -3.84 -6.23
N GLU A 182 23.84 -3.14 -6.25
CA GLU A 182 24.41 -2.48 -5.06
C GLU A 182 23.40 -1.52 -4.40
N GLU A 183 22.59 -0.85 -5.22
CA GLU A 183 21.47 -0.02 -4.78
C GLU A 183 20.42 -0.82 -4.00
N SER A 184 19.99 -1.99 -4.51
CA SER A 184 19.02 -2.85 -3.82
C SER A 184 19.55 -3.29 -2.44
N ILE A 185 20.82 -3.70 -2.37
CA ILE A 185 21.48 -4.07 -1.11
C ILE A 185 21.50 -2.88 -0.14
N THR A 186 21.82 -1.68 -0.64
CA THR A 186 21.85 -0.46 0.17
C THR A 186 20.47 -0.14 0.75
N PHE A 187 19.40 -0.26 -0.05
CA PHE A 187 18.04 -0.07 0.42
C PHE A 187 17.64 -1.10 1.48
N ALA A 188 17.94 -2.38 1.27
CA ALA A 188 17.62 -3.44 2.23
C ALA A 188 18.33 -3.22 3.58
N LEU A 189 19.61 -2.89 3.56
CA LEU A 189 20.39 -2.58 4.77
C LEU A 189 19.84 -1.35 5.50
N ALA A 190 19.53 -0.28 4.77
CA ALA A 190 18.97 0.93 5.36
C ALA A 190 17.60 0.66 6.03
N ALA A 191 16.70 -0.04 5.35
CA ALA A 191 15.40 -0.42 5.88
C ALA A 191 15.51 -1.31 7.12
N ARG A 192 16.40 -2.32 7.12
CA ARG A 192 16.66 -3.15 8.31
C ARG A 192 17.17 -2.33 9.49
N CYS A 193 18.07 -1.37 9.26
CA CYS A 193 18.55 -0.47 10.30
C CYS A 193 17.40 0.32 10.93
N VAL A 194 16.48 0.84 10.10
CA VAL A 194 15.29 1.56 10.58
C VAL A 194 14.38 0.64 11.38
N LEU A 195 14.04 -0.55 10.86
CA LEU A 195 13.19 -1.51 11.59
C LEU A 195 13.80 -1.89 12.96
N LYS A 196 15.10 -2.15 13.01
CA LYS A 196 15.82 -2.47 14.26
C LYS A 196 15.81 -1.31 15.25
N GLN A 197 15.89 -0.07 14.78
CA GLN A 197 15.80 1.12 15.63
C GLN A 197 14.45 1.18 16.37
N PHE A 198 13.37 0.76 15.71
CA PHE A 198 12.00 0.83 16.25
C PHE A 198 11.54 -0.43 17.01
N LEU A 199 12.43 -1.41 17.23
CA LEU A 199 12.19 -2.54 18.15
C LEU A 199 12.04 -2.13 19.62
N ILE A 200 12.33 -0.87 19.94
CA ILE A 200 12.17 -0.28 21.27
C ILE A 200 11.23 0.95 21.22
N ASP A 201 10.42 1.10 20.17
CA ASP A 201 9.47 2.22 20.08
C ASP A 201 8.48 2.19 21.26
N ASP A 202 8.10 3.38 21.75
CA ASP A 202 7.16 3.53 22.85
C ASP A 202 5.75 3.04 22.46
N GLU A 203 5.38 3.12 21.18
CA GLU A 203 4.12 2.63 20.63
C GLU A 203 4.18 1.10 20.42
N PRO A 204 3.44 0.29 21.20
CA PRO A 204 3.49 -1.16 21.09
C PRO A 204 3.16 -1.69 19.70
N LEU A 205 2.16 -1.09 19.04
CA LEU A 205 1.76 -1.48 17.69
C LEU A 205 2.91 -1.35 16.68
N VAL A 206 3.69 -0.26 16.77
CA VAL A 206 4.85 -0.06 15.89
C VAL A 206 5.95 -1.06 16.21
N ARG A 207 6.28 -1.20 17.51
CA ARG A 207 7.33 -2.12 17.97
C ARG A 207 7.07 -3.56 17.55
N GLU A 208 5.85 -4.05 17.74
CA GLU A 208 5.44 -5.40 17.39
C GLU A 208 5.43 -5.62 15.88
N SER A 209 4.96 -4.64 15.09
CA SER A 209 5.06 -4.72 13.64
C SER A 209 6.50 -4.69 13.13
N CYS A 210 7.44 -3.99 13.79
CA CYS A 210 8.86 -4.07 13.43
C CYS A 210 9.47 -5.45 13.69
N VAL A 211 9.09 -6.13 14.77
CA VAL A 211 9.48 -7.53 15.01
C VAL A 211 8.96 -8.41 13.88
N LEU A 212 7.67 -8.34 13.60
CA LEU A 212 7.02 -9.13 12.56
C LEU A 212 7.62 -8.86 11.17
N ALA A 213 7.90 -7.60 10.84
CA ALA A 213 8.48 -7.21 9.57
C ALA A 213 9.88 -7.82 9.35
N LEU A 214 10.71 -7.86 10.39
CA LEU A 214 12.02 -8.51 10.34
C LEU A 214 11.89 -10.03 10.19
N ASP A 215 10.98 -10.66 10.95
CA ASP A 215 10.73 -12.10 10.86
C ASP A 215 10.21 -12.50 9.47
N ILE A 216 9.30 -11.71 8.90
CA ILE A 216 8.79 -11.92 7.53
C ILE A 216 9.92 -11.76 6.51
N ALA A 217 10.76 -10.75 6.64
CA ALA A 217 11.89 -10.54 5.74
C ALA A 217 12.89 -11.72 5.78
N ASP A 218 13.22 -12.19 6.98
CA ASP A 218 14.08 -13.35 7.19
C ASP A 218 13.43 -14.62 6.60
N TYR A 219 12.13 -14.82 6.83
CA TYR A 219 11.38 -15.96 6.28
C TYR A 219 11.37 -15.95 4.74
N VAL A 220 11.03 -14.82 4.12
CA VAL A 220 10.92 -14.70 2.66
C VAL A 220 12.27 -14.91 1.97
N SER A 221 13.36 -14.39 2.56
CA SER A 221 14.73 -14.55 2.03
C SER A 221 15.37 -15.91 2.35
N SER A 222 14.78 -16.69 3.25
CA SER A 222 15.27 -18.03 3.59
C SER A 222 14.96 -19.06 2.49
N ASN A 223 15.83 -20.06 2.38
CA ASN A 223 15.58 -21.27 1.58
C ASN A 223 14.52 -22.21 2.22
N ASP A 224 14.05 -21.88 3.43
CA ASP A 224 13.10 -22.66 4.23
C ASP A 224 11.63 -22.28 3.95
N GLN A 225 11.34 -21.56 2.86
CA GLN A 225 9.96 -21.42 2.38
C GLN A 225 9.35 -22.82 2.26
N PHE A 226 8.46 -23.17 3.19
CA PHE A 226 7.91 -24.52 3.31
C PHE A 226 7.43 -25.00 1.95
N GLN A 227 8.09 -26.02 1.42
CA GLN A 227 7.54 -26.84 0.34
C GLN A 227 6.22 -27.40 0.87
N TYR A 228 5.09 -26.78 0.51
CA TYR A 228 3.80 -27.42 0.66
C TYR A 228 3.91 -28.76 -0.07
N ALA A 229 3.84 -29.86 0.68
CA ALA A 229 3.75 -31.19 0.11
C ALA A 229 2.58 -31.16 -0.88
N ALA A 230 2.87 -31.40 -2.16
CA ALA A 230 1.84 -31.54 -3.17
C ALA A 230 0.88 -32.63 -2.67
N VAL A 231 -0.38 -32.25 -2.40
CA VAL A 231 -1.43 -33.22 -2.09
C VAL A 231 -1.59 -34.05 -3.36
N PRO A 232 -1.28 -35.36 -3.36
CA PRO A 232 -1.44 -36.17 -4.55
C PRO A 232 -2.91 -36.16 -4.96
N SER A 233 -3.17 -35.80 -6.21
CA SER A 233 -4.46 -35.90 -6.87
C SER A 233 -4.87 -37.36 -7.10
#